data_AF-A0A5C4IVG7-F1
#
_entry.id   AF-A0A5C4IVG7-F1
#
_cell.length_a   1.000
_cell.length_b   1.000
_cell.length_c   1.000
_cell.angle_alpha   90.00
_cell.angle_beta   90.00
_cell.angle_gamma   90.00
#
_symmetry.space_group_name_H-M   'P 1'
#
loop_
_entity.id
_entity.type
_entity.pdbx_description
1 polymer ?
#
loop_
_entity_poly.entity_id
_entity_poly.type
_entity_poly.pdbx_seq_one_letter_code
_entity_poly.pdbx_strand_id
1 'polypeptide(L)'
;MPYTFDEIFAKDISNPGVVARNASIKIFDPADPAKAPIAILDTTGSPLPNPITVDAQGMGPAFQHPTLARVGWEGGGKSNYLTSYEGMYNETQGAKTAAQAAANDAATAAADRVTSATVNGSGKLILTKGTGATVDAGSVIGPKGDKGDKGADGSNVLPTQQAIVEAITNDGPAKTATAQAIKKERNALTMPARGAVMFSLDDNYAQNTELMAVHDALGQKITLAITSSWVDQPNRLTSAQILAYHHAGHEIANHSTTHKNYVSSTAAVRAYESDTCSQFIYNLTGRWPSTFVYPQGAWNATTDQELYTRFRSWALTCSAGTNAPLTYPLGDTFPRFYRLDLDNPANLDRAKQLVRMAAYAPVVVSFYTHWTNQPGTMTTAQYQSIAQLAYDLNVPAVLPRDVFGRESYLLDPSFESPAGSIGNAWGPANTGAATTMRVAATPDAGMSGTHCMQLTAAYPDTAKVVQGVNMTPGGWRMSGRVKLVSGNLITNDVGVMVRYRRADESALSAQTVYPTMPANGVWSRFAFDLTVPALTRLAYLELFVTPGATNSRSGVVLLDHVDLRPAEHGDFG
;
A
#
# COMPACT_ATOMS: atom_id res chain seq x y z
N MET A 1 -37.89 2.23 15.27
CA MET A 1 -38.35 0.84 15.48
C MET A 1 -37.36 0.18 16.43
N PRO A 2 -37.79 -0.68 17.36
CA PRO A 2 -36.86 -1.42 18.20
C PRO A 2 -35.90 -2.25 17.34
N TYR A 3 -34.65 -2.38 17.78
CA TYR A 3 -33.64 -3.20 17.14
C TYR A 3 -33.87 -4.66 17.52
N THR A 4 -34.21 -5.49 16.55
CA THR A 4 -34.35 -6.94 16.74
C THR A 4 -33.00 -7.62 16.66
N PHE A 5 -32.68 -8.42 17.67
CA PHE A 5 -31.53 -9.29 17.72
C PHE A 5 -32.00 -10.71 17.51
N ASP A 6 -31.26 -11.46 16.69
CA ASP A 6 -31.44 -12.90 16.56
C ASP A 6 -31.15 -13.60 17.90
N GLU A 7 -31.36 -14.91 17.94
CA GLU A 7 -31.00 -15.73 19.09
C GLU A 7 -29.57 -15.44 19.56
N ILE A 8 -29.41 -15.30 20.87
CA ILE A 8 -28.12 -15.03 21.49
C ILE A 8 -27.21 -16.23 21.20
N PHE A 9 -26.04 -15.97 20.62
CA PHE A 9 -24.99 -16.99 20.52
C PHE A 9 -23.74 -16.56 21.29
N ALA A 10 -23.64 -17.03 22.55
CA ALA A 10 -22.62 -16.63 23.51
C ALA A 10 -21.28 -17.36 23.28
N LYS A 11 -20.65 -17.12 22.13
CA LYS A 11 -19.37 -17.74 21.74
C LYS A 11 -18.14 -16.87 22.05
N ASP A 12 -17.01 -17.54 22.28
CA ASP A 12 -15.70 -16.91 22.33
C ASP A 12 -15.23 -16.51 20.92
N ILE A 13 -14.82 -15.25 20.76
CA ILE A 13 -14.34 -14.72 19.48
C ILE A 13 -12.94 -15.25 19.11
N SER A 14 -12.12 -15.58 20.11
CA SER A 14 -10.77 -16.10 19.91
C SER A 14 -10.75 -17.60 19.57
N ASN A 15 -11.83 -18.32 19.92
CA ASN A 15 -12.01 -19.72 19.59
C ASN A 15 -13.51 -20.04 19.42
N PRO A 16 -14.04 -19.96 18.19
CA PRO A 16 -15.46 -20.17 17.91
C PRO A 16 -16.02 -21.55 18.29
N GLY A 17 -15.15 -22.54 18.55
CA GLY A 17 -15.54 -23.86 19.07
C GLY A 17 -15.87 -23.86 20.57
N VAL A 18 -15.65 -22.75 21.27
CA VAL A 18 -15.89 -22.60 22.71
C VAL A 18 -17.02 -21.60 22.94
N VAL A 19 -18.01 -22.00 23.73
CA VAL A 19 -19.20 -21.22 24.06
C VAL A 19 -19.38 -21.13 25.57
N ALA A 20 -20.09 -20.11 26.05
CA ALA A 20 -20.44 -19.95 27.45
C ALA A 20 -21.56 -20.94 27.82
N ARG A 21 -21.21 -22.21 28.05
CA ARG A 21 -22.17 -23.31 28.27
C ARG A 21 -22.92 -23.15 29.59
N ASN A 22 -24.24 -23.27 29.56
CA ASN A 22 -25.12 -23.22 30.74
C ASN A 22 -24.85 -22.00 31.62
N ALA A 23 -24.46 -20.88 31.00
CA ALA A 23 -23.99 -19.69 31.70
C ALA A 23 -25.11 -18.66 31.85
N SER A 24 -25.03 -17.88 32.93
CA SER A 24 -25.81 -16.65 33.06
C SER A 24 -25.04 -15.52 32.38
N ILE A 25 -25.64 -14.91 31.37
CA ILE A 25 -25.08 -13.89 30.49
C ILE A 25 -25.78 -12.55 30.76
N LYS A 26 -25.01 -11.58 31.23
CA LYS A 26 -25.48 -10.20 31.41
C LYS A 26 -25.36 -9.45 30.10
N ILE A 27 -26.44 -8.81 29.66
CA ILE A 27 -26.45 -7.90 28.50
C ILE A 27 -26.34 -6.46 28.99
N PHE A 28 -25.50 -5.64 28.37
CA PHE A 28 -25.25 -4.27 28.82
C PHE A 28 -25.02 -3.32 27.64
N ASP A 29 -25.12 -2.03 27.89
CA ASP A 29 -24.73 -1.00 26.92
C ASP A 29 -23.19 -0.97 26.80
N PRO A 30 -22.60 -1.19 25.61
CA PRO A 30 -21.16 -1.10 25.39
C PRO A 30 -20.53 0.23 25.84
N ALA A 31 -21.31 1.31 25.89
CA ALA A 31 -20.85 2.62 26.34
C ALA A 31 -20.83 2.76 27.86
N ASP A 32 -21.51 1.89 28.61
CA ASP A 32 -21.52 1.91 30.07
C ASP A 32 -20.29 1.20 30.64
N PRO A 33 -19.33 1.92 31.25
CA PRO A 33 -18.14 1.32 31.84
C PRO A 33 -18.45 0.43 33.04
N ALA A 34 -19.58 0.63 33.72
CA ALA A 34 -20.04 -0.21 34.82
C ALA A 34 -20.70 -1.50 34.33
N LYS A 35 -21.03 -1.58 33.03
CA LYS A 35 -21.70 -2.71 32.39
C LYS A 35 -22.96 -3.13 33.15
N ALA A 36 -23.79 -2.16 33.54
CA ALA A 36 -25.04 -2.44 34.22
C ALA A 36 -25.99 -3.23 33.29
N PRO A 37 -26.75 -4.22 33.81
CA PRO A 37 -27.76 -4.91 33.01
C PRO A 37 -28.77 -3.91 32.44
N ILE A 38 -29.01 -3.97 31.14
CA ILE A 38 -30.02 -3.15 30.46
C ILE A 38 -31.35 -3.88 30.36
N ALA A 39 -32.46 -3.12 30.33
CA ALA A 39 -33.77 -3.69 30.06
C ALA A 39 -33.84 -4.18 28.60
N ILE A 40 -34.27 -5.41 28.40
CA ILE A 40 -34.45 -6.03 27.09
C ILE A 40 -35.85 -6.62 26.99
N LEU A 41 -36.38 -6.69 25.78
CA LEU A 41 -37.72 -7.20 25.49
C LEU A 41 -37.59 -8.48 24.65
N ASP A 42 -38.53 -9.40 24.73
CA ASP A 42 -38.65 -10.46 23.75
C ASP A 42 -39.16 -9.92 22.40
N THR A 43 -39.29 -10.80 21.41
CA THR A 43 -39.79 -10.42 20.08
C THR A 43 -41.26 -10.01 20.05
N THR A 44 -41.99 -10.19 21.15
CA THR A 44 -43.38 -9.72 21.32
C THR A 44 -43.46 -8.37 22.04
N GLY A 45 -42.33 -7.85 22.53
CA GLY A 45 -42.25 -6.60 23.29
C GLY A 45 -42.42 -6.77 24.80
N SER A 46 -42.45 -8.00 25.32
CA SER A 46 -42.55 -8.28 26.76
C SER A 46 -41.18 -8.26 27.43
N PRO A 47 -41.03 -7.80 28.69
CA PRO A 47 -39.72 -7.77 29.35
C PRO A 47 -39.07 -9.16 29.49
N LEU A 48 -37.80 -9.26 29.11
CA LEU A 48 -36.95 -10.43 29.36
C LEU A 48 -36.05 -10.21 30.59
N PRO A 49 -35.74 -11.26 31.35
CA PRO A 49 -34.79 -11.17 32.46
C PRO A 49 -33.38 -10.85 31.94
N ASN A 50 -32.62 -10.06 32.68
CA ASN A 50 -31.21 -9.81 32.42
C ASN A 50 -30.45 -9.76 33.76
N PRO A 51 -29.58 -10.75 34.06
CA PRO A 51 -28.97 -11.72 33.15
C PRO A 51 -29.90 -12.80 32.54
N ILE A 52 -29.57 -13.24 31.33
CA ILE A 52 -30.22 -14.35 30.59
C ILE A 52 -29.42 -15.63 30.79
N THR A 53 -30.07 -16.77 30.98
CA THR A 53 -29.38 -18.08 30.93
C THR A 53 -29.33 -18.59 29.49
N VAL A 54 -28.13 -19.00 29.05
CA VAL A 54 -27.93 -19.71 27.78
C VAL A 54 -27.77 -21.21 28.00
N ASP A 55 -28.07 -22.02 27.00
CA ASP A 55 -28.02 -23.49 27.08
C ASP A 55 -26.60 -24.08 26.98
N ALA A 56 -26.49 -25.41 26.84
CA ALA A 56 -25.22 -26.12 26.74
C ALA A 56 -24.45 -25.82 25.43
N GLN A 57 -25.11 -25.20 24.46
CA GLN A 57 -24.57 -24.74 23.19
C GLN A 57 -24.31 -23.23 23.21
N GLY A 58 -24.59 -22.54 24.32
CA GLY A 58 -24.43 -21.10 24.46
C GLY A 58 -25.52 -20.31 23.73
N MET A 59 -26.66 -20.95 23.43
CA MET A 59 -27.81 -20.32 22.78
C MET A 59 -28.77 -19.72 23.80
N GLY A 60 -29.25 -18.52 23.54
CA GLY A 60 -30.30 -17.84 24.31
C GLY A 60 -31.38 -17.25 23.38
N PRO A 61 -32.51 -16.77 23.94
CA PRO A 61 -33.62 -16.29 23.15
C PRO A 61 -33.25 -15.06 22.32
N ALA A 62 -33.95 -14.88 21.19
CA ALA A 62 -33.98 -13.61 20.47
C ALA A 62 -34.58 -12.52 21.36
N PHE A 63 -34.15 -11.28 21.17
CA PHE A 63 -34.62 -10.14 21.96
C PHE A 63 -34.63 -8.86 21.14
N GLN A 64 -35.22 -7.81 21.70
CA GLN A 64 -35.27 -6.48 21.13
C GLN A 64 -34.77 -5.44 22.12
N HIS A 65 -34.13 -4.39 21.60
CA HIS A 65 -33.79 -3.20 22.38
C HIS A 65 -34.32 -1.94 21.67
N PRO A 66 -34.95 -0.99 22.38
CA PRO A 66 -35.60 0.15 21.73
C PRO A 66 -34.65 1.09 20.98
N THR A 67 -33.39 1.18 21.41
CA THR A 67 -32.46 2.24 20.96
C THR A 67 -31.04 1.79 20.63
N LEU A 68 -30.67 0.55 20.95
CA LEU A 68 -29.29 0.09 20.80
C LEU A 68 -29.24 -0.94 19.69
N ALA A 69 -28.54 -0.62 18.61
CA ALA A 69 -28.28 -1.55 17.49
C ALA A 69 -27.21 -2.59 17.82
N ARG A 70 -26.45 -2.37 18.90
CA ARG A 70 -25.40 -3.26 19.38
C ARG A 70 -25.39 -3.26 20.90
N VAL A 71 -25.30 -4.44 21.48
CA VAL A 71 -25.20 -4.64 22.94
C VAL A 71 -23.96 -5.47 23.27
N GLY A 72 -23.39 -5.24 24.45
CA GLY A 72 -22.34 -6.08 25.00
C GLY A 72 -22.94 -7.21 25.83
N TRP A 73 -22.23 -8.33 25.93
CA TRP A 73 -22.59 -9.39 26.88
C TRP A 73 -21.38 -9.95 27.61
N GLU A 74 -21.57 -10.39 28.86
CA GLU A 74 -20.56 -11.10 29.63
C GLU A 74 -21.16 -12.20 30.52
N GLY A 75 -20.48 -13.33 30.63
CA GLY A 75 -20.90 -14.48 31.41
C GLY A 75 -20.13 -15.75 31.06
N GLY A 76 -20.08 -16.73 31.96
CA GLY A 76 -19.32 -17.98 31.74
C GLY A 76 -17.81 -17.77 31.52
N GLY A 77 -17.25 -16.68 32.05
CA GLY A 77 -15.84 -16.29 31.83
C GLY A 77 -15.54 -15.74 30.44
N LYS A 78 -16.57 -15.42 29.64
CA LYS A 78 -16.48 -14.88 28.29
C LYS A 78 -17.23 -13.56 28.18
N SER A 79 -16.90 -12.78 27.15
CA SER A 79 -17.63 -11.55 26.81
C SER A 79 -17.53 -11.27 25.33
N ASN A 80 -18.59 -10.74 24.72
CA ASN A 80 -18.60 -10.35 23.31
C ASN A 80 -19.71 -9.32 23.04
N TYR A 81 -20.06 -9.12 21.77
CA TYR A 81 -21.13 -8.22 21.33
C TYR A 81 -22.16 -8.95 20.48
N LEU A 82 -23.40 -8.46 20.54
CA LEU A 82 -24.49 -8.82 19.63
C LEU A 82 -24.87 -7.57 18.83
N THR A 83 -25.16 -7.73 17.54
CA THR A 83 -25.53 -6.64 16.64
C THR A 83 -26.82 -6.98 15.91
N SER A 84 -27.76 -6.04 15.86
CA SER A 84 -29.02 -6.18 15.12
C SER A 84 -28.80 -5.98 13.62
N TYR A 85 -28.95 -7.05 12.84
CA TYR A 85 -28.87 -6.98 11.37
C TYR A 85 -30.05 -6.23 10.75
N GLU A 86 -31.26 -6.45 11.26
CA GLU A 86 -32.49 -5.81 10.79
C GLU A 86 -32.49 -4.29 11.06
N GLY A 87 -31.98 -3.86 12.21
CA GLY A 87 -31.90 -2.44 12.53
C GLY A 87 -30.86 -1.68 11.71
N MET A 88 -29.69 -2.28 11.44
CA MET A 88 -28.71 -1.71 10.50
C MET A 88 -29.25 -1.58 9.07
N TYR A 89 -30.05 -2.56 8.63
CA TYR A 89 -30.72 -2.50 7.33
C TYR A 89 -31.71 -1.32 7.27
N ASN A 90 -32.54 -1.15 8.30
CA ASN A 90 -33.53 -0.07 8.36
C ASN A 90 -32.88 1.33 8.42
N GLU A 91 -31.79 1.50 9.17
CA GLU A 91 -31.00 2.75 9.17
C GLU A 91 -30.41 3.05 7.79
N THR A 92 -29.87 2.04 7.12
CA THR A 92 -29.29 2.19 5.78
C THR A 92 -30.35 2.62 4.76
N GLN A 93 -31.57 2.07 4.86
CA GLN A 93 -32.69 2.46 4.00
C GLN A 93 -33.17 3.90 4.29
N GLY A 94 -33.14 4.33 5.56
CA GLY A 94 -33.39 5.72 5.93
C GLY A 94 -32.35 6.69 5.35
N ALA A 95 -31.06 6.34 5.49
CA ALA A 95 -29.97 7.13 4.93
C ALA A 95 -30.04 7.22 3.39
N LYS A 96 -30.38 6.12 2.71
CA LYS A 96 -30.61 6.10 1.27
C LYS A 96 -31.72 7.06 0.85
N THR A 97 -32.86 7.04 1.56
CA THR A 97 -33.99 7.93 1.29
C THR A 97 -33.61 9.40 1.47
N ALA A 98 -32.88 9.73 2.55
CA ALA A 98 -32.41 11.09 2.80
C ALA A 98 -31.40 11.56 1.73
N ALA A 99 -30.47 10.70 1.31
CA ALA A 99 -29.53 10.99 0.24
C ALA A 99 -30.25 11.22 -1.11
N GLN A 100 -31.30 10.44 -1.39
CA GLN A 100 -32.11 10.63 -2.59
C GLN A 100 -32.88 11.95 -2.56
N ALA A 101 -33.43 12.35 -1.40
CA ALA A 101 -34.07 13.65 -1.24
C ALA A 101 -33.09 14.80 -1.49
N ALA A 102 -31.89 14.74 -0.89
CA ALA A 102 -30.85 15.74 -1.11
C ALA A 102 -30.39 15.83 -2.58
N ALA A 103 -30.30 14.69 -3.27
CA ALA A 103 -29.99 14.66 -4.70
C ALA A 103 -31.09 15.32 -5.55
N ASN A 104 -32.36 15.10 -5.20
CA ASN A 104 -33.50 15.73 -5.87
C ASN A 104 -33.54 17.24 -5.61
N ASP A 105 -33.25 17.69 -4.39
CA ASP A 105 -33.16 19.10 -4.03
C ASP A 105 -32.03 19.80 -4.80
N ALA A 106 -30.86 19.15 -4.90
CA ALA A 106 -29.74 19.63 -5.68
C ALA A 106 -30.07 19.74 -7.18
N ALA A 107 -30.77 18.74 -7.73
CA ALA A 107 -31.24 18.78 -9.11
C ALA A 107 -32.24 19.92 -9.35
N THR A 108 -33.13 20.17 -8.39
CA THR A 108 -34.12 21.26 -8.44
C THR A 108 -33.43 22.62 -8.38
N ALA A 109 -32.48 22.80 -7.46
CA ALA A 109 -31.67 24.02 -7.38
C ALA A 109 -30.85 24.26 -8.66
N ALA A 110 -30.28 23.20 -9.24
CA ALA A 110 -29.56 23.29 -10.51
C ALA A 110 -30.48 23.65 -11.69
N ALA A 111 -31.72 23.18 -11.68
CA ALA A 111 -32.74 23.53 -12.66
C ALA A 111 -33.17 25.00 -12.54
N ASP A 112 -33.34 25.50 -11.31
CA ASP A 112 -33.82 26.86 -11.05
C ASP A 112 -32.76 27.96 -11.11
N ARG A 113 -31.47 27.61 -11.10
CA ARG A 113 -30.37 28.59 -11.21
C ARG A 113 -30.51 29.45 -12.47
N VAL A 114 -30.24 30.75 -12.38
CA VAL A 114 -30.19 31.63 -13.56
C VAL A 114 -28.85 31.45 -14.28
N THR A 115 -28.90 31.11 -15.57
CA THR A 115 -27.73 30.92 -16.43
C THR A 115 -27.41 32.15 -17.28
N SER A 116 -28.41 32.99 -17.57
CA SER A 116 -28.22 34.27 -18.24
C SER A 116 -29.35 35.26 -17.93
N ALA A 117 -29.06 36.54 -18.07
CA ALA A 117 -30.01 37.62 -17.96
C ALA A 117 -29.80 38.60 -19.12
N THR A 118 -30.85 38.91 -19.89
CA THR A 118 -30.76 39.78 -21.07
C THR A 118 -31.96 40.72 -21.14
N VAL A 119 -31.76 41.93 -21.67
CA VAL A 119 -32.88 42.83 -21.98
C VAL A 119 -33.30 42.62 -23.43
N ASN A 120 -34.58 42.33 -23.66
CA ASN A 120 -35.10 42.11 -25.02
C ASN A 120 -35.39 43.43 -25.76
N GLY A 121 -35.78 43.33 -27.04
CA GLY A 121 -36.08 44.49 -27.90
C GLY A 121 -37.26 45.36 -27.45
N SER A 122 -38.04 44.92 -26.45
CA SER A 122 -39.15 45.67 -25.84
C SER A 122 -38.78 46.29 -24.48
N GLY A 123 -37.51 46.22 -24.07
CA GLY A 123 -37.04 46.80 -22.81
C GLY A 123 -37.36 45.96 -21.56
N LYS A 124 -37.66 44.67 -21.72
CA LYS A 124 -37.93 43.77 -20.58
C LYS A 124 -36.73 42.88 -20.24
N LEU A 125 -36.51 42.63 -18.95
CA LEU A 125 -35.47 41.74 -18.43
C LEU A 125 -35.93 40.28 -18.51
N ILE A 126 -35.21 39.47 -19.28
CA ILE A 126 -35.46 38.03 -19.45
C ILE A 126 -34.35 37.26 -18.75
N LEU A 127 -34.72 36.42 -17.78
CA LEU A 127 -33.83 35.48 -17.10
C LEU A 127 -33.96 34.10 -17.72
N THR A 128 -32.86 33.44 -18.01
CA THR A 128 -32.84 32.03 -18.46
C THR A 128 -32.41 31.15 -17.31
N LYS A 129 -33.17 30.08 -17.03
CA LYS A 129 -32.90 29.10 -15.98
C LYS A 129 -31.90 28.02 -16.43
N GLY A 130 -31.47 27.17 -15.51
CA GLY A 130 -30.60 26.02 -15.75
C GLY A 130 -31.20 25.00 -16.71
N THR A 131 -32.54 24.95 -16.77
CA THR A 131 -33.32 24.14 -17.71
C THR A 131 -33.46 24.75 -19.12
N GLY A 132 -33.01 25.99 -19.33
CA GLY A 132 -33.26 26.74 -20.57
C GLY A 132 -34.62 27.45 -20.62
N ALA A 133 -35.49 27.26 -19.61
CA ALA A 133 -36.74 28.03 -19.50
C ALA A 133 -36.46 29.52 -19.25
N THR A 134 -37.33 30.40 -19.75
CA THR A 134 -37.18 31.85 -19.57
C THR A 134 -38.25 32.43 -18.64
N VAL A 135 -37.87 33.45 -17.86
CA VAL A 135 -38.74 34.22 -16.96
C VAL A 135 -38.63 35.69 -17.33
N ASP A 136 -39.77 36.33 -17.61
CA ASP A 136 -39.87 37.79 -17.78
C ASP A 136 -39.93 38.45 -16.39
N ALA A 137 -38.84 39.11 -16.00
CA ALA A 137 -38.69 39.80 -14.72
C ALA A 137 -39.20 41.26 -14.78
N GLY A 138 -39.80 41.69 -15.89
CA GLY A 138 -40.45 43.00 -16.03
C GLY A 138 -39.62 44.03 -16.78
N SER A 139 -40.16 45.26 -16.86
CA SER A 139 -39.57 46.38 -17.59
C SER A 139 -38.32 46.93 -16.89
N VAL A 140 -37.29 47.23 -17.67
CA VAL A 140 -36.09 47.93 -17.21
C VAL A 140 -36.29 49.45 -17.40
N ILE A 141 -36.06 50.24 -16.35
CA ILE A 141 -36.18 51.71 -16.39
C ILE A 141 -34.78 52.32 -16.31
N GLY A 142 -34.35 53.00 -17.37
CA GLY A 142 -33.07 53.72 -17.44
C GLY A 142 -32.49 53.77 -18.86
N PRO A 143 -31.54 54.68 -19.16
CA PRO A 143 -30.81 54.68 -20.42
C PRO A 143 -29.97 53.40 -20.58
N LYS A 144 -29.79 52.94 -21.81
CA LYS A 144 -28.94 51.77 -22.11
C LYS A 144 -27.50 52.06 -21.67
N GLY A 145 -27.03 51.39 -20.62
CA GLY A 145 -25.62 51.38 -20.23
C GLY A 145 -24.81 50.38 -21.04
N ASP A 146 -23.48 50.53 -20.99
CA ASP A 146 -22.56 49.51 -21.51
C ASP A 146 -22.72 48.20 -20.75
N LYS A 147 -22.44 47.07 -21.42
CA LYS A 147 -22.45 45.76 -20.79
C LYS A 147 -21.41 45.76 -19.67
N GLY A 148 -21.84 45.58 -18.42
CA GLY A 148 -20.92 45.40 -17.30
C GLY A 148 -20.09 44.12 -17.45
N ASP A 149 -18.88 44.13 -16.88
CA ASP A 149 -18.04 42.94 -16.81
C ASP A 149 -18.76 41.81 -16.07
N LYS A 150 -18.46 40.56 -16.46
CA LYS A 150 -18.97 39.39 -15.75
C LYS A 150 -18.50 39.48 -14.29
N GLY A 151 -19.44 39.57 -13.34
CA GLY A 151 -19.11 39.48 -11.92
C GLY A 151 -18.37 38.19 -11.61
N ALA A 152 -17.51 38.19 -10.59
CA ALA A 152 -16.88 36.97 -10.10
C ALA A 152 -17.99 35.93 -9.82
N ASP A 153 -17.82 34.71 -10.36
CA ASP A 153 -18.78 33.62 -10.14
C ASP A 153 -19.05 33.52 -8.64
N GLY A 154 -20.32 33.55 -8.25
CA GLY A 154 -20.71 33.42 -6.85
C GLY A 154 -20.09 32.13 -6.34
N SER A 155 -19.05 32.24 -5.52
CA SER A 155 -18.39 31.09 -4.94
C SER A 155 -19.49 30.24 -4.32
N ASN A 156 -19.61 28.99 -4.74
CA ASN A 156 -20.39 28.00 -4.03
C ASN A 156 -19.84 27.99 -2.60
N VAL A 157 -20.45 28.77 -1.71
CA VAL A 157 -20.09 28.73 -0.29
C VAL A 157 -20.76 27.46 0.19
N LEU A 158 -20.04 26.34 0.03
CA LEU A 158 -20.28 25.17 0.86
C LEU A 158 -20.41 25.71 2.29
N PRO A 159 -21.47 25.34 3.03
CA PRO A 159 -21.71 25.90 4.35
C PRO A 159 -20.43 25.77 5.16
N THR A 160 -20.02 26.87 5.78
CA THR A 160 -18.77 26.88 6.55
C THR A 160 -18.85 25.78 7.60
N GLN A 161 -17.70 25.23 7.96
CA GLN A 161 -17.66 24.18 8.99
C GLN A 161 -18.35 24.62 10.29
N GLN A 162 -18.38 25.93 10.55
CA GLN A 162 -19.12 26.56 11.63
C GLN A 162 -20.65 26.52 11.43
N ALA A 163 -21.16 26.83 10.24
CA ALA A 163 -22.60 26.73 9.93
C ALA A 163 -23.12 25.28 9.99
N ILE A 164 -22.29 24.31 9.57
CA ILE A 164 -22.59 22.88 9.73
C ILE A 164 -22.61 22.50 11.21
N VAL A 165 -21.66 22.99 12.01
CA VAL A 165 -21.62 22.74 13.45
C VAL A 165 -22.83 23.36 14.16
N GLU A 166 -23.22 24.59 13.82
CA GLU A 166 -24.37 25.29 14.40
C GLU A 166 -25.70 24.57 14.11
N ALA A 167 -25.87 24.06 12.88
CA ALA A 167 -27.03 23.25 12.50
C ALA A 167 -27.08 21.89 13.21
N ILE A 168 -25.92 21.29 13.51
CA ILE A 168 -25.81 20.04 14.28
C ILE A 168 -26.07 20.28 15.78
N THR A 169 -25.67 21.43 16.32
CA THR A 169 -25.80 21.72 17.75
C THR A 169 -27.17 22.23 18.18
N ASN A 170 -27.95 22.84 17.29
CA ASN A 170 -29.25 23.45 17.64
C ASN A 170 -30.44 22.47 17.63
N ASP A 171 -30.24 21.22 17.18
CA ASP A 171 -31.30 20.22 17.00
C ASP A 171 -31.34 19.19 18.15
N GLY A 172 -31.58 19.68 19.38
CA GLY A 172 -31.99 18.89 20.56
C GLY A 172 -31.01 17.81 21.11
N PRO A 173 -31.18 17.38 22.38
CA PRO A 173 -30.21 16.55 23.11
C PRO A 173 -30.08 15.08 22.65
N ALA A 174 -30.64 14.69 21.50
CA ALA A 174 -30.69 13.29 21.05
C ALA A 174 -29.60 12.89 20.04
N LYS A 175 -28.75 13.81 19.56
CA LYS A 175 -27.71 13.52 18.55
C LYS A 175 -26.27 13.67 19.03
N THR A 176 -26.06 13.93 20.33
CA THR A 176 -24.72 14.17 20.88
C THR A 176 -23.90 12.89 21.04
N ALA A 177 -24.53 11.72 21.18
CA ALA A 177 -23.82 10.43 21.24
C ALA A 177 -23.22 10.04 19.89
N THR A 178 -23.91 10.29 18.78
CA THR A 178 -23.42 9.99 17.42
C THR A 178 -22.37 11.00 16.97
N ALA A 179 -22.52 12.30 17.30
CA ALA A 179 -21.49 13.29 17.03
C ALA A 179 -20.24 13.07 17.90
N GLN A 180 -20.39 12.61 19.15
CA GLN A 180 -19.25 12.21 19.99
C GLN A 180 -18.67 10.85 19.59
N ALA A 181 -19.45 9.91 19.06
CA ALA A 181 -18.95 8.65 18.51
C ALA A 181 -18.21 8.87 17.19
N ILE A 182 -18.72 9.72 16.29
CA ILE A 182 -18.04 10.16 15.06
C ILE A 182 -16.82 11.03 15.41
N LYS A 183 -16.87 11.84 16.47
CA LYS A 183 -15.70 12.58 16.98
C LYS A 183 -14.72 11.66 17.71
N LYS A 184 -15.15 10.55 18.30
CA LYS A 184 -14.30 9.50 18.90
C LYS A 184 -13.71 8.59 17.82
N GLU A 185 -14.40 8.35 16.71
CA GLU A 185 -13.90 7.69 15.50
C GLU A 185 -12.96 8.62 14.71
N ARG A 186 -13.29 9.91 14.60
CA ARG A 186 -12.37 10.93 14.05
C ARG A 186 -11.18 11.22 14.94
N ASN A 187 -11.33 11.16 16.27
CA ASN A 187 -10.20 11.26 17.19
C ASN A 187 -9.49 9.90 17.35
N ALA A 188 -10.07 8.80 16.86
CA ALA A 188 -9.34 7.56 16.59
C ALA A 188 -8.56 7.62 15.27
N LEU A 189 -8.85 8.58 14.36
CA LEU A 189 -7.98 8.92 13.22
C LEU A 189 -6.67 9.61 13.61
N THR A 190 -6.42 9.82 14.91
CA THR A 190 -5.11 10.22 15.44
C THR A 190 -4.27 9.04 15.98
N MET A 191 -4.59 7.79 15.60
CA MET A 191 -3.72 6.63 15.81
C MET A 191 -2.97 6.22 14.53
N PRO A 192 -1.69 5.81 14.59
CA PRO A 192 -0.74 5.90 13.48
C PRO A 192 -0.68 4.68 12.55
N ALA A 193 -1.66 3.77 12.56
CA ALA A 193 -1.58 2.52 11.81
C ALA A 193 -2.85 2.24 10.99
N ARG A 194 -2.99 2.93 9.85
CA ARG A 194 -3.97 2.59 8.81
C ARG A 194 -3.31 1.69 7.77
N GLY A 195 -4.06 0.74 7.24
CA GLY A 195 -3.64 -0.11 6.14
C GLY A 195 -3.57 0.65 4.82
N ALA A 196 -3.25 -0.06 3.74
CA ALA A 196 -3.13 0.50 2.41
C ALA A 196 -3.67 -0.47 1.34
N VAL A 197 -3.96 0.07 0.16
CA VAL A 197 -4.31 -0.73 -1.02
C VAL A 197 -3.31 -0.51 -2.14
N MET A 198 -3.03 -1.55 -2.91
CA MET A 198 -2.28 -1.50 -4.15
C MET A 198 -3.19 -1.93 -5.28
N PHE A 199 -3.07 -1.27 -6.43
CA PHE A 199 -3.70 -1.72 -7.66
C PHE A 199 -2.61 -1.96 -8.70
N SER A 200 -2.65 -3.12 -9.36
CA SER A 200 -1.82 -3.41 -10.53
C SER A 200 -2.68 -3.73 -11.74
N LEU A 201 -2.24 -3.23 -12.90
CA LEU A 201 -2.77 -3.56 -14.20
C LEU A 201 -1.72 -4.35 -14.97
N ASP A 202 -2.02 -5.62 -15.23
CA ASP A 202 -1.07 -6.53 -15.87
C ASP A 202 -1.30 -6.55 -17.40
N ASP A 203 -0.32 -7.02 -18.16
CA ASP A 203 -0.38 -7.25 -19.62
C ASP A 203 -0.58 -6.05 -20.56
N ASN A 204 -0.55 -4.82 -20.04
CA ASN A 204 -0.61 -3.59 -20.85
C ASN A 204 -1.70 -3.58 -21.94
N TYR A 205 -2.91 -4.07 -21.63
CA TYR A 205 -4.07 -4.01 -22.53
C TYR A 205 -4.46 -2.56 -22.84
N ALA A 206 -4.88 -2.26 -24.08
CA ALA A 206 -5.27 -0.91 -24.49
C ALA A 206 -6.42 -0.33 -23.66
N GLN A 207 -7.32 -1.19 -23.18
CA GLN A 207 -8.43 -0.80 -22.32
C GLN A 207 -7.97 -0.30 -20.93
N ASN A 208 -6.73 -0.59 -20.52
CA ASN A 208 -6.19 -0.10 -19.25
C ASN A 208 -6.21 1.44 -19.22
N THR A 209 -6.28 2.12 -20.36
CA THR A 209 -6.52 3.57 -20.42
C THR A 209 -7.76 4.04 -19.64
N GLU A 210 -8.85 3.28 -19.64
CA GLU A 210 -10.07 3.58 -18.87
C GLU A 210 -9.83 3.46 -17.36
N LEU A 211 -9.10 2.43 -16.95
CA LEU A 211 -8.77 2.18 -15.54
C LEU A 211 -7.74 3.18 -15.00
N MET A 212 -6.76 3.56 -15.82
CA MET A 212 -5.82 4.63 -15.50
C MET A 212 -6.55 5.96 -15.29
N ALA A 213 -7.53 6.29 -16.14
CA ALA A 213 -8.33 7.50 -15.99
C ALA A 213 -9.14 7.52 -14.68
N VAL A 214 -9.66 6.37 -14.23
CA VAL A 214 -10.31 6.25 -12.91
C VAL A 214 -9.35 6.64 -11.79
N HIS A 215 -8.12 6.12 -11.79
CA HIS A 215 -7.16 6.42 -10.73
C HIS A 215 -6.63 7.86 -10.78
N ASP A 216 -6.39 8.39 -11.98
CA ASP A 216 -6.00 9.79 -12.16
C ASP A 216 -7.08 10.75 -11.61
N ALA A 217 -8.37 10.46 -11.89
CA ALA A 217 -9.48 11.24 -11.35
C ALA A 217 -9.58 11.20 -9.81
N LEU A 218 -9.12 10.12 -9.19
CA LEU A 218 -9.06 9.94 -7.74
C LEU A 218 -7.74 10.41 -7.10
N GLY A 219 -6.77 10.85 -7.91
CA GLY A 219 -5.42 11.16 -7.44
C GLY A 219 -4.66 9.95 -6.89
N GLN A 220 -5.05 8.74 -7.27
CA GLN A 220 -4.44 7.49 -6.81
C GLN A 220 -3.28 7.08 -7.74
N LYS A 221 -2.18 6.57 -7.16
CA LYS A 221 -1.06 6.01 -7.92
C LYS A 221 -1.10 4.49 -7.86
N ILE A 222 -0.87 3.89 -9.02
CA ILE A 222 -1.02 2.46 -9.27
C ILE A 222 0.13 1.95 -10.14
N THR A 223 0.25 0.63 -10.23
CA THR A 223 1.32 -0.04 -10.98
C THR A 223 0.80 -0.57 -12.30
N LEU A 224 1.48 -0.22 -13.39
CA LEU A 224 1.26 -0.81 -14.70
C LEU A 224 2.38 -1.81 -14.98
N ALA A 225 2.08 -3.11 -14.92
CA ALA A 225 3.03 -4.17 -15.19
C ALA A 225 3.00 -4.49 -16.69
N ILE A 226 4.12 -4.23 -17.38
CA ILE A 226 4.18 -4.28 -18.85
C ILE A 226 4.96 -5.50 -19.36
N THR A 227 4.41 -6.13 -20.39
CA THR A 227 5.10 -7.14 -21.20
C THR A 227 5.74 -6.42 -22.39
N SER A 228 7.06 -6.23 -22.39
CA SER A 228 7.70 -5.27 -23.31
C SER A 228 7.52 -5.61 -24.79
N SER A 229 7.49 -6.90 -25.18
CA SER A 229 7.24 -7.28 -26.58
C SER A 229 5.82 -7.03 -27.08
N TRP A 230 4.88 -6.75 -26.17
CA TRP A 230 3.49 -6.44 -26.51
C TRP A 230 3.22 -4.95 -26.60
N VAL A 231 4.12 -4.10 -26.13
CA VAL A 231 3.98 -2.64 -26.27
C VAL A 231 3.93 -2.27 -27.75
N ASP A 232 3.09 -1.28 -28.09
CA ASP A 232 2.85 -0.81 -29.47
C ASP A 232 2.19 -1.84 -30.42
N GLN A 233 1.77 -3.00 -29.91
CA GLN A 233 0.97 -3.98 -30.67
C GLN A 233 -0.52 -3.62 -30.68
N PRO A 234 -1.31 -4.16 -31.63
CA PRO A 234 -2.76 -4.02 -31.62
C PRO A 234 -3.38 -4.47 -30.28
N ASN A 235 -4.34 -3.71 -29.77
CA ASN A 235 -5.02 -3.93 -28.48
C ASN A 235 -4.12 -3.83 -27.24
N ARG A 236 -2.92 -3.25 -27.37
CA ARG A 236 -2.00 -2.99 -26.26
C ARG A 236 -1.75 -1.48 -26.12
N LEU A 237 -1.29 -1.06 -24.95
CA LEU A 237 -0.86 0.32 -24.72
C LEU A 237 0.35 0.64 -25.60
N THR A 238 0.38 1.89 -26.06
CA THR A 238 1.53 2.44 -26.79
C THR A 238 2.61 2.90 -25.82
N SER A 239 3.85 2.96 -26.30
CA SER A 239 4.99 3.53 -25.57
C SER A 239 4.69 4.96 -25.10
N ALA A 240 4.00 5.76 -25.92
CA ALA A 240 3.61 7.12 -25.57
C ALA A 240 2.61 7.18 -24.40
N GLN A 241 1.62 6.27 -24.36
CA GLN A 241 0.68 6.17 -23.25
C GLN A 241 1.39 5.74 -21.97
N ILE A 242 2.25 4.72 -22.04
CA ILE A 242 3.03 4.23 -20.89
C ILE A 242 3.92 5.34 -20.32
N LEU A 243 4.60 6.11 -21.19
CA LEU A 243 5.42 7.25 -20.76
C LEU A 243 4.58 8.36 -20.12
N ALA A 244 3.38 8.64 -20.65
CA ALA A 244 2.47 9.61 -20.04
C ALA A 244 2.06 9.18 -18.62
N TYR A 245 1.75 7.90 -18.42
CA TYR A 245 1.43 7.36 -17.08
C TYR A 245 2.63 7.41 -16.13
N HIS A 246 3.84 7.15 -16.64
CA HIS A 246 5.05 7.34 -15.86
C HIS A 246 5.22 8.79 -15.40
N HIS A 247 5.03 9.76 -16.29
CA HIS A 247 5.09 11.20 -15.95
C HIS A 247 3.99 11.64 -15.00
N ALA A 248 2.81 11.01 -15.07
CA ALA A 248 1.74 11.20 -14.10
C ALA A 248 2.05 10.55 -12.73
N GLY A 249 3.16 9.82 -12.58
CA GLY A 249 3.64 9.29 -11.30
C GLY A 249 3.22 7.85 -11.00
N HIS A 250 2.61 7.15 -11.96
CA HIS A 250 2.36 5.71 -11.85
C HIS A 250 3.67 4.92 -11.93
N GLU A 251 3.68 3.74 -11.32
CA GLU A 251 4.82 2.83 -11.45
C GLU A 251 4.70 2.04 -12.75
N ILE A 252 5.82 1.93 -13.48
CA ILE A 252 5.94 1.01 -14.62
C ILE A 252 6.76 -0.18 -14.13
N ALA A 253 6.10 -1.33 -13.99
CA ALA A 253 6.70 -2.57 -13.49
C ALA A 253 7.04 -3.53 -14.65
N ASN A 254 8.03 -4.37 -14.41
CA ASN A 254 8.45 -5.42 -15.34
C ASN A 254 7.48 -6.61 -15.24
N HIS A 255 6.83 -6.97 -16.34
CA HIS A 255 6.01 -8.17 -16.46
C HIS A 255 6.58 -9.17 -17.47
N SER A 256 7.91 -9.28 -17.50
CA SER A 256 8.73 -10.01 -18.48
C SER A 256 8.69 -9.43 -19.90
N THR A 257 9.42 -10.07 -20.82
CA THR A 257 9.53 -9.62 -22.21
C THR A 257 8.43 -10.22 -23.05
N THR A 258 8.19 -11.53 -22.94
CA THR A 258 7.26 -12.29 -23.79
C THR A 258 6.15 -13.01 -23.02
N HIS A 259 5.99 -12.70 -21.72
CA HIS A 259 5.00 -13.32 -20.83
C HIS A 259 5.19 -14.85 -20.68
N LYS A 260 6.45 -15.31 -20.71
CA LYS A 260 6.78 -16.71 -20.46
C LYS A 260 6.60 -17.07 -18.99
N ASN A 261 6.14 -18.29 -18.74
CA ASN A 261 6.14 -18.86 -17.40
C ASN A 261 7.58 -18.93 -16.88
N TYR A 262 7.83 -18.17 -15.81
CA TYR A 262 9.18 -17.93 -15.31
C TYR A 262 9.74 -19.20 -14.64
N VAL A 263 8.90 -19.97 -13.95
CA VAL A 263 9.27 -21.22 -13.26
C VAL A 263 9.73 -22.31 -14.23
N SER A 264 9.01 -22.50 -15.34
CA SER A 264 9.33 -23.56 -16.31
C SER A 264 10.44 -23.16 -17.29
N SER A 265 10.94 -21.93 -17.23
CA SER A 265 11.99 -21.43 -18.12
C SER A 265 13.38 -21.82 -17.64
N THR A 266 14.38 -21.81 -18.52
CA THR A 266 15.80 -21.95 -18.12
C THR A 266 16.32 -20.63 -17.55
N ALA A 267 17.44 -20.66 -16.80
CA ALA A 267 18.05 -19.44 -16.24
C ALA A 267 18.40 -18.40 -17.33
N ALA A 268 18.91 -18.85 -18.48
CA ALA A 268 19.21 -17.96 -19.61
C ALA A 268 17.95 -17.30 -20.20
N VAL A 269 16.84 -18.06 -20.29
CA VAL A 269 15.56 -17.49 -20.74
C VAL A 269 15.03 -16.50 -19.69
N ARG A 270 15.11 -16.84 -18.40
CA ARG A 270 14.68 -15.95 -17.31
C ARG A 270 15.44 -14.62 -17.30
N ALA A 271 16.77 -14.66 -17.49
CA ALA A 271 17.59 -13.46 -17.62
C ALA A 271 17.19 -12.63 -18.83
N TYR A 272 16.97 -13.26 -20.00
CA TYR A 272 16.47 -12.55 -21.18
C TYR A 272 15.11 -11.88 -20.91
N GLU A 273 14.17 -12.60 -20.30
CA GLU A 273 12.83 -12.14 -19.98
C GLU A 273 12.84 -10.93 -19.04
N SER A 274 13.66 -10.95 -17.98
CA SER A 274 13.77 -9.84 -17.03
C SER A 274 14.57 -8.67 -17.60
N ASP A 275 15.71 -8.92 -18.22
CA ASP A 275 16.69 -7.88 -18.52
C ASP A 275 16.28 -7.07 -19.75
N THR A 276 15.71 -7.74 -20.76
CA THR A 276 15.23 -7.07 -21.98
C THR A 276 14.03 -6.15 -21.68
N CYS A 277 13.09 -6.61 -20.84
CA CYS A 277 11.97 -5.77 -20.41
C CYS A 277 12.44 -4.60 -19.52
N SER A 278 13.40 -4.84 -18.63
CA SER A 278 13.97 -3.77 -17.80
C SER A 278 14.69 -2.71 -18.62
N GLN A 279 15.46 -3.13 -19.62
CA GLN A 279 16.15 -2.22 -20.53
C GLN A 279 15.13 -1.41 -21.35
N PHE A 280 14.04 -2.04 -21.80
CA PHE A 280 12.95 -1.33 -22.48
C PHE A 280 12.34 -0.24 -21.57
N ILE A 281 11.99 -0.57 -20.33
CA ILE A 281 11.42 0.37 -19.36
C ILE A 281 12.41 1.52 -19.07
N TYR A 282 13.70 1.22 -18.91
CA TYR A 282 14.75 2.22 -18.71
C TYR A 282 14.87 3.16 -19.91
N ASN A 283 14.90 2.61 -21.13
CA ASN A 283 14.99 3.42 -22.35
C ASN A 283 13.75 4.32 -22.54
N LEU A 284 12.57 3.84 -22.13
CA LEU A 284 11.33 4.58 -22.25
C LEU A 284 11.21 5.69 -21.18
N THR A 285 11.54 5.37 -19.93
CA THR A 285 11.21 6.23 -18.77
C THR A 285 12.42 6.94 -18.15
N GLY A 286 13.64 6.53 -18.50
CA GLY A 286 14.87 6.95 -17.84
C GLY A 286 15.06 6.35 -16.43
N ARG A 287 14.23 5.36 -16.05
CA ARG A 287 14.27 4.71 -14.74
C ARG A 287 14.23 3.20 -14.86
N TRP A 288 15.07 2.52 -14.07
CA TRP A 288 14.98 1.07 -13.94
C TRP A 288 13.68 0.69 -13.22
N PRO A 289 12.96 -0.35 -13.66
CA PRO A 289 11.79 -0.82 -12.94
C PRO A 289 12.19 -1.42 -11.60
N SER A 290 11.54 -0.95 -10.54
CA SER A 290 11.75 -1.44 -9.17
C SER A 290 10.93 -2.69 -8.84
N THR A 291 9.92 -3.02 -9.64
CA THR A 291 8.96 -4.10 -9.37
C THR A 291 8.93 -5.09 -10.53
N PHE A 292 8.91 -6.38 -10.20
CA PHE A 292 8.69 -7.48 -11.13
C PHE A 292 7.41 -8.22 -10.74
N VAL A 293 6.51 -8.36 -11.70
CA VAL A 293 5.27 -9.13 -11.57
C VAL A 293 5.44 -10.41 -12.38
N TYR A 294 5.29 -11.57 -11.75
CA TYR A 294 5.50 -12.85 -12.44
C TYR A 294 4.38 -13.11 -13.46
N PRO A 295 4.72 -13.39 -14.74
CA PRO A 295 3.76 -13.88 -15.70
C PRO A 295 3.03 -15.11 -15.16
N GLN A 296 1.69 -15.14 -15.32
CA GLN A 296 0.82 -16.22 -14.81
C GLN A 296 0.87 -16.39 -13.27
N GLY A 297 1.52 -15.44 -12.57
CA GLY A 297 1.99 -15.57 -11.20
C GLY A 297 2.72 -16.86 -10.87
N ALA A 298 3.38 -17.47 -11.85
CA ALA A 298 4.15 -18.69 -11.62
C ALA A 298 5.51 -18.31 -11.01
N TRP A 299 5.75 -18.73 -9.78
CA TRP A 299 6.99 -18.45 -9.04
C TRP A 299 7.42 -19.62 -8.16
N ASN A 300 8.70 -19.65 -7.81
CA ASN A 300 9.29 -20.50 -6.78
C ASN A 300 10.53 -19.82 -6.15
N ALA A 301 11.08 -20.42 -5.09
CA ALA A 301 12.23 -19.86 -4.37
C ALA A 301 13.44 -19.58 -5.28
N THR A 302 13.74 -20.44 -6.25
CA THR A 302 14.85 -20.24 -7.19
C THR A 302 14.63 -19.01 -8.06
N THR A 303 13.42 -18.86 -8.62
CA THR A 303 13.10 -17.71 -9.47
C THR A 303 12.99 -16.40 -8.71
N ASP A 304 12.61 -16.46 -7.43
CA ASP A 304 12.58 -15.29 -6.56
C ASP A 304 13.99 -14.84 -6.20
N GLN A 305 14.85 -15.80 -5.82
CA GLN A 305 16.26 -15.56 -5.52
C GLN A 305 17.04 -14.94 -6.70
N GLU A 306 16.72 -15.31 -7.94
CA GLU A 306 17.32 -14.70 -9.14
C GLU A 306 16.90 -13.24 -9.36
N LEU A 307 15.66 -12.87 -9.03
CA LEU A 307 15.15 -11.51 -9.21
C LEU A 307 15.46 -10.60 -8.02
N TYR A 308 15.82 -11.21 -6.89
CA TYR A 308 15.87 -10.60 -5.57
C TYR A 308 16.75 -9.35 -5.43
N THR A 309 17.83 -9.24 -6.22
CA THR A 309 18.71 -8.05 -6.18
C THR A 309 18.37 -6.98 -7.19
N ARG A 310 17.48 -7.28 -8.13
CA ARG A 310 17.14 -6.40 -9.24
C ARG A 310 15.75 -5.80 -9.09
N PHE A 311 14.85 -6.54 -8.45
CA PHE A 311 13.45 -6.16 -8.34
C PHE A 311 12.93 -6.42 -6.95
N ARG A 312 11.88 -5.68 -6.60
CA ARG A 312 10.78 -6.21 -5.81
C ARG A 312 10.09 -7.27 -6.65
N SER A 313 10.55 -8.51 -6.55
CA SER A 313 9.82 -9.65 -7.08
C SER A 313 8.60 -9.85 -6.21
N TRP A 314 7.47 -9.31 -6.67
CA TRP A 314 6.20 -9.68 -6.08
C TRP A 314 5.70 -10.91 -6.81
N ALA A 315 5.63 -12.01 -6.08
CA ALA A 315 5.20 -13.30 -6.57
C ALA A 315 4.07 -13.81 -5.69
N LEU A 316 2.87 -13.24 -5.82
CA LEU A 316 1.72 -13.86 -5.18
C LEU A 316 0.61 -13.83 -6.21
N THR A 317 0.32 -14.96 -6.85
CA THR A 317 -1.03 -15.27 -7.30
C THR A 317 -1.78 -15.94 -6.16
N CYS A 318 -3.11 -15.89 -6.22
CA CYS A 318 -3.93 -16.87 -5.51
C CYS A 318 -3.53 -18.27 -5.99
N SER A 319 -3.46 -19.27 -5.09
CA SER A 319 -3.13 -20.63 -5.52
C SER A 319 -4.06 -21.06 -6.66
N ALA A 320 -3.50 -21.66 -7.72
CA ALA A 320 -4.22 -22.07 -8.91
C ALA A 320 -5.38 -23.08 -8.64
N GLY A 321 -5.56 -23.55 -7.40
CA GLY A 321 -6.59 -24.51 -7.03
C GLY A 321 -7.54 -24.10 -5.89
N THR A 322 -7.31 -22.98 -5.16
CA THR A 322 -8.08 -22.74 -3.91
C THR A 322 -8.72 -21.36 -3.76
N ASN A 323 -8.42 -20.37 -4.60
CA ASN A 323 -8.87 -18.97 -4.42
C ASN A 323 -8.60 -18.40 -3.00
N ALA A 324 -7.73 -19.03 -2.22
CA ALA A 324 -7.33 -18.56 -0.90
C ALA A 324 -6.14 -17.60 -1.04
N PRO A 325 -6.10 -16.48 -0.29
CA PRO A 325 -4.90 -15.68 -0.18
C PRO A 325 -3.79 -16.57 0.37
N LEU A 326 -2.68 -16.70 -0.37
CA LEU A 326 -1.45 -17.24 0.21
C LEU A 326 -1.01 -16.26 1.30
N THR A 327 -1.26 -16.62 2.56
CA THR A 327 -0.54 -16.04 3.70
C THR A 327 0.91 -16.44 3.55
N TYR A 328 1.73 -15.56 2.99
CA TYR A 328 3.15 -15.69 3.21
C TYR A 328 3.42 -15.38 4.68
N PRO A 329 4.13 -16.24 5.41
CA PRO A 329 4.76 -15.83 6.64
C PRO A 329 5.95 -14.96 6.24
N LEU A 330 5.69 -13.68 5.96
CA LEU A 330 6.66 -12.63 6.25
C LEU A 330 6.78 -12.65 7.78
N GLY A 331 7.62 -13.54 8.30
CA GLY A 331 7.49 -14.16 9.63
C GLY A 331 7.04 -13.19 10.71
N ASP A 332 5.84 -13.37 11.26
CA ASP A 332 5.24 -12.59 12.35
C ASP A 332 5.32 -11.04 12.28
N THR A 333 5.83 -10.45 11.20
CA THR A 333 6.02 -9.01 11.04
C THR A 333 4.89 -8.43 10.20
N PHE A 334 3.96 -7.85 10.93
CA PHE A 334 3.14 -6.67 10.59
C PHE A 334 3.67 -5.82 9.42
N PRO A 335 2.85 -5.37 8.44
CA PRO A 335 1.39 -5.56 8.28
C PRO A 335 0.99 -6.86 7.58
N ARG A 336 -0.23 -7.36 7.84
CA ARG A 336 -0.79 -8.55 7.16
C ARG A 336 -1.09 -8.23 5.70
N PHE A 337 -0.70 -9.13 4.81
CA PHE A 337 -0.75 -8.93 3.38
C PHE A 337 -1.85 -9.78 2.71
N TYR A 338 -2.71 -9.18 1.87
CA TYR A 338 -3.78 -9.83 1.12
C TYR A 338 -3.67 -9.50 -0.38
N ARG A 339 -3.88 -10.48 -1.27
CA ARG A 339 -4.05 -10.22 -2.70
C ARG A 339 -5.38 -10.77 -3.19
N LEU A 340 -6.02 -10.05 -4.13
CA LEU A 340 -7.28 -10.45 -4.74
C LEU A 340 -7.30 -10.12 -6.23
N ASP A 341 -7.80 -11.07 -7.02
CA ASP A 341 -8.08 -10.92 -8.44
C ASP A 341 -9.35 -10.08 -8.66
N LEU A 342 -9.24 -8.99 -9.42
CA LEU A 342 -10.39 -8.17 -9.81
C LEU A 342 -10.92 -8.49 -11.21
N ASP A 343 -10.33 -9.42 -11.95
CA ASP A 343 -10.96 -9.92 -13.17
C ASP A 343 -12.25 -10.66 -12.82
N ASN A 344 -12.25 -11.47 -11.76
CA ASN A 344 -13.41 -12.24 -11.34
C ASN A 344 -14.49 -11.34 -10.68
N PRO A 345 -15.68 -11.16 -11.28
CA PRO A 345 -16.73 -10.31 -10.71
C PRO A 345 -17.27 -10.81 -9.37
N ALA A 346 -17.12 -12.10 -9.05
CA ALA A 346 -17.51 -12.66 -7.75
C ALA A 346 -16.68 -12.08 -6.58
N ASN A 347 -15.53 -11.48 -6.87
CA ASN A 347 -14.65 -10.89 -5.87
C ASN A 347 -15.07 -9.46 -5.47
N LEU A 348 -16.10 -8.85 -6.07
CA LEU A 348 -16.50 -7.46 -5.80
C LEU A 348 -16.76 -7.18 -4.31
N ASP A 349 -17.62 -7.98 -3.68
CA ASP A 349 -17.96 -7.77 -2.26
C ASP A 349 -16.76 -8.04 -1.36
N ARG A 350 -15.95 -9.05 -1.72
CA ARG A 350 -14.72 -9.37 -1.00
C ARG A 350 -13.71 -8.24 -1.09
N ALA A 351 -13.52 -7.65 -2.27
CA ALA A 351 -12.65 -6.51 -2.48
C ALA A 351 -13.07 -5.33 -1.60
N LYS A 352 -14.36 -5.00 -1.60
CA LYS A 352 -14.91 -3.93 -0.75
C LYS A 352 -14.75 -4.21 0.75
N GLN A 353 -14.84 -5.47 1.18
CA GLN A 353 -14.54 -5.84 2.57
C GLN A 353 -13.05 -5.66 2.91
N LEU A 354 -12.14 -6.02 2.00
CA LEU A 354 -10.71 -5.85 2.21
C LEU A 354 -10.31 -4.36 2.25
N VAL A 355 -10.91 -3.50 1.43
CA VAL A 355 -10.74 -2.04 1.53
C VAL A 355 -11.20 -1.51 2.88
N ARG A 356 -12.39 -1.93 3.35
CA ARG A 356 -12.87 -1.55 4.68
C ARG A 356 -11.90 -2.02 5.77
N MET A 357 -11.36 -3.23 5.66
CA MET A 357 -10.36 -3.74 6.59
C MET A 357 -9.10 -2.89 6.61
N ALA A 358 -8.58 -2.46 5.45
CA ALA A 358 -7.46 -1.54 5.35
C ALA A 358 -7.73 -0.17 6.01
N ALA A 359 -9.00 0.26 6.10
CA ALA A 359 -9.36 1.53 6.74
C ALA A 359 -9.19 1.56 8.26
N TYR A 360 -9.25 0.39 8.93
CA TYR A 360 -9.18 0.29 10.40
C TYR A 360 -8.14 -0.70 10.92
N ALA A 361 -7.45 -1.44 10.04
CA ALA A 361 -6.43 -2.39 10.41
C ALA A 361 -5.14 -2.15 9.59
N PRO A 362 -3.96 -2.45 10.17
CA PRO A 362 -2.67 -2.38 9.52
C PRO A 362 -2.49 -3.58 8.58
N VAL A 363 -3.25 -3.54 7.49
CA VAL A 363 -3.24 -4.56 6.45
C VAL A 363 -2.91 -3.89 5.13
N VAL A 364 -2.26 -4.63 4.27
CA VAL A 364 -2.00 -4.20 2.91
C VAL A 364 -2.77 -5.13 1.99
N VAL A 365 -3.55 -4.55 1.07
CA VAL A 365 -4.36 -5.31 0.12
C VAL A 365 -3.93 -4.97 -1.30
N SER A 366 -3.43 -5.93 -2.06
CA SER A 366 -3.25 -5.77 -3.50
C SER A 366 -4.41 -6.32 -4.28
N PHE A 367 -4.84 -5.50 -5.23
CA PHE A 367 -5.75 -5.84 -6.28
C PHE A 367 -4.96 -5.92 -7.58
N TYR A 368 -5.22 -6.95 -8.37
CA TYR A 368 -4.69 -7.02 -9.74
C TYR A 368 -5.84 -7.26 -10.71
N THR A 369 -5.69 -6.76 -11.92
CA THR A 369 -6.59 -7.05 -13.04
C THR A 369 -5.84 -6.92 -14.35
N HIS A 370 -6.27 -7.66 -15.36
CA HIS A 370 -5.73 -7.52 -16.72
C HIS A 370 -6.60 -6.56 -17.54
N TRP A 371 -7.91 -6.58 -17.32
CA TRP A 371 -8.92 -5.86 -18.10
C TRP A 371 -10.28 -5.83 -17.41
N THR A 372 -11.21 -5.03 -17.93
CA THR A 372 -12.62 -5.02 -17.48
C THR A 372 -13.57 -5.16 -18.65
N ASN A 373 -14.87 -5.35 -18.42
CA ASN A 373 -15.91 -5.42 -19.47
C ASN A 373 -15.73 -6.56 -20.50
N GLN A 374 -14.85 -7.54 -20.28
CA GLN A 374 -14.80 -8.77 -21.05
C GLN A 374 -15.87 -9.75 -20.54
N PRO A 375 -16.38 -10.67 -21.38
CA PRO A 375 -17.32 -11.70 -20.94
C PRO A 375 -16.78 -12.47 -19.73
N GLY A 376 -17.54 -12.48 -18.64
CA GLY A 376 -17.14 -13.15 -17.39
C GLY A 376 -16.18 -12.37 -16.49
N THR A 377 -15.86 -11.12 -16.84
CA THR A 377 -15.00 -10.25 -16.02
C THR A 377 -15.76 -9.11 -15.32
N MET A 378 -15.12 -8.47 -14.36
CA MET A 378 -15.63 -7.28 -13.69
C MET A 378 -15.84 -6.11 -14.67
N THR A 379 -16.89 -5.32 -14.45
CA THR A 379 -17.11 -4.09 -15.23
C THR A 379 -16.24 -2.94 -14.73
N THR A 380 -15.95 -1.95 -15.58
CA THR A 380 -15.23 -0.74 -15.14
C THR A 380 -15.94 -0.04 -13.99
N ALA A 381 -17.27 -0.02 -13.97
CA ALA A 381 -18.06 0.57 -12.89
C ALA A 381 -17.88 -0.20 -11.57
N GLN A 382 -17.81 -1.54 -11.62
CA GLN A 382 -17.55 -2.36 -10.45
C GLN A 382 -16.13 -2.12 -9.91
N TYR A 383 -15.11 -2.10 -10.79
CA TYR A 383 -13.74 -1.76 -10.45
C TYR A 383 -13.64 -0.38 -9.81
N GLN A 384 -14.22 0.64 -10.46
CA GLN A 384 -14.26 2.01 -9.96
C GLN A 384 -14.90 2.08 -8.58
N SER A 385 -15.95 1.30 -8.32
CA SER A 385 -16.59 1.28 -6.99
C SER A 385 -15.68 0.75 -5.87
N ILE A 386 -14.64 -0.01 -6.18
CA ILE A 386 -13.62 -0.46 -5.22
C ILE A 386 -12.59 0.65 -5.00
N ALA A 387 -12.07 1.24 -6.07
CA ALA A 387 -11.12 2.36 -6.01
C ALA A 387 -11.71 3.59 -5.30
N GLN A 388 -12.97 3.92 -5.61
CA GLN A 388 -13.73 5.00 -4.97
C GLN A 388 -13.92 4.72 -3.48
N LEU A 389 -14.25 3.48 -3.09
CA LEU A 389 -14.39 3.15 -1.67
C LEU A 389 -13.09 3.34 -0.89
N ALA A 390 -11.94 3.04 -1.49
CA ALA A 390 -10.64 3.30 -0.87
C ALA A 390 -10.40 4.79 -0.69
N TYR A 391 -10.72 5.60 -1.70
CA TYR A 391 -10.68 7.06 -1.62
C TYR A 391 -11.60 7.61 -0.53
N ASP A 392 -12.88 7.20 -0.51
CA ASP A 392 -13.90 7.69 0.42
C ASP A 392 -13.56 7.37 1.88
N LEU A 393 -12.93 6.21 2.14
CA LEU A 393 -12.48 5.79 3.47
C LEU A 393 -11.11 6.35 3.85
N ASN A 394 -10.49 7.14 2.97
CA ASN A 394 -9.14 7.66 3.12
C ASN A 394 -8.13 6.53 3.40
N VAL A 395 -8.25 5.44 2.64
CA VAL A 395 -7.28 4.34 2.56
C VAL A 395 -6.30 4.68 1.43
N PRO A 396 -5.00 4.85 1.72
CA PRO A 396 -4.05 5.24 0.69
C PRO A 396 -3.90 4.15 -0.36
N ALA A 397 -3.99 4.56 -1.63
CA ALA A 397 -3.49 3.77 -2.75
C ALA A 397 -1.98 4.00 -2.85
N VAL A 398 -1.21 2.94 -2.61
CA VAL A 398 0.25 2.95 -2.56
C VAL A 398 0.81 2.09 -3.68
N LEU A 399 2.07 2.33 -4.03
CA LEU A 399 2.78 1.49 -4.98
C LEU A 399 3.48 0.34 -4.23
N PRO A 400 3.70 -0.83 -4.86
CA PRO A 400 4.58 -1.89 -4.35
C PRO A 400 5.90 -1.37 -3.79
N ARG A 401 6.58 -0.46 -4.50
CA ARG A 401 7.82 0.17 -4.02
C ARG A 401 7.69 1.00 -2.74
N ASP A 402 6.48 1.45 -2.40
CA ASP A 402 6.21 2.23 -1.19
C ASP A 402 5.92 1.30 0.00
N VAL A 403 5.43 0.08 -0.26
CA VAL A 403 5.06 -0.90 0.77
C VAL A 403 6.21 -1.82 1.14
N PHE A 404 6.95 -2.33 0.15
CA PHE A 404 8.11 -3.19 0.39
C PHE A 404 9.41 -2.40 0.54
N GLY A 405 9.28 -1.10 0.82
CA GLY A 405 10.38 -0.14 0.87
C GLY A 405 11.04 0.12 -0.48
N ARG A 406 11.84 1.20 -0.54
CA ARG A 406 12.75 1.49 -1.66
C ARG A 406 13.70 0.34 -1.91
N GLU A 407 14.18 0.20 -3.15
CA GLU A 407 15.44 -0.45 -3.54
C GLU A 407 16.47 -0.45 -2.40
N SER A 408 17.43 -1.38 -2.46
CA SER A 408 18.70 -1.16 -1.76
C SER A 408 19.03 0.32 -1.80
N TYR A 409 19.27 0.95 -0.65
CA TYR A 409 19.66 2.36 -0.63
C TYR A 409 21.04 2.57 -1.29
N LEU A 410 21.62 1.49 -1.81
CA LEU A 410 22.82 1.39 -2.60
C LEU A 410 22.47 1.32 -4.08
N LEU A 411 23.11 2.18 -4.86
CA LEU A 411 23.23 2.03 -6.29
C LEU A 411 24.20 0.87 -6.58
N ASP A 412 23.85 0.06 -7.58
CA ASP A 412 24.59 -1.12 -8.02
C ASP A 412 24.97 -2.12 -6.89
N PRO A 413 23.98 -2.64 -6.14
CA PRO A 413 24.21 -3.52 -4.98
C PRO A 413 24.91 -4.84 -5.35
N SER A 414 24.74 -5.29 -6.60
CA SER A 414 25.33 -6.54 -7.11
C SER A 414 26.55 -6.32 -8.00
N PHE A 415 27.02 -5.08 -8.17
CA PHE A 415 28.18 -4.75 -9.02
C PHE A 415 28.01 -5.19 -10.48
N GLU A 416 26.81 -5.10 -11.02
CA GLU A 416 26.48 -5.49 -12.40
C GLU A 416 26.52 -4.31 -13.38
N SER A 417 26.55 -3.08 -12.88
CA SER A 417 26.57 -1.88 -13.72
C SER A 417 27.94 -1.69 -14.39
N PRO A 418 28.01 -1.42 -15.70
CA PRO A 418 29.27 -1.17 -16.41
C PRO A 418 30.14 -0.10 -15.71
N ALA A 419 31.45 -0.33 -15.67
CA ALA A 419 32.39 0.64 -15.11
C ALA A 419 32.27 1.98 -15.86
N GLY A 420 32.12 3.08 -15.11
CA GLY A 420 31.93 4.42 -15.67
C GLY A 420 30.50 4.77 -16.09
N SER A 421 29.52 3.87 -15.92
CA SER A 421 28.10 4.22 -16.05
C SER A 421 27.66 5.12 -14.89
N ILE A 422 26.64 5.95 -15.13
CA ILE A 422 26.02 6.83 -14.11
C ILE A 422 25.49 6.02 -12.90
N GLY A 423 25.28 4.71 -13.06
CA GLY A 423 24.89 3.77 -12.00
C GLY A 423 26.05 3.18 -11.17
N ASN A 424 27.31 3.34 -11.58
CA ASN A 424 28.46 2.87 -10.81
C ASN A 424 28.83 3.90 -9.72
N ALA A 425 28.12 3.87 -8.60
CA ALA A 425 28.31 4.82 -7.50
C ALA A 425 29.38 4.42 -6.47
N TRP A 426 30.05 3.28 -6.67
CA TRP A 426 31.10 2.80 -5.78
C TRP A 426 32.45 3.41 -6.16
N GLY A 427 32.86 4.43 -5.40
CA GLY A 427 34.14 5.11 -5.56
C GLY A 427 35.28 4.38 -4.83
N PRO A 428 36.40 4.05 -5.50
CA PRO A 428 37.55 3.46 -4.83
C PRO A 428 38.27 4.50 -3.95
N ALA A 429 38.78 4.07 -2.80
CA ALA A 429 39.55 4.93 -1.89
C ALA A 429 40.74 4.17 -1.27
N ASN A 430 41.51 3.47 -2.10
CA ASN A 430 42.59 2.59 -1.67
C ASN A 430 43.82 3.34 -1.11
N THR A 431 44.64 2.66 -0.32
CA THR A 431 45.97 3.11 0.09
C THR A 431 47.06 2.20 -0.46
N GLY A 432 48.25 2.75 -0.73
CA GLY A 432 49.41 1.97 -1.19
C GLY A 432 49.14 1.19 -2.47
N ALA A 433 49.49 -0.09 -2.47
CA ALA A 433 49.35 -1.00 -3.62
C ALA A 433 48.01 -1.77 -3.64
N ALA A 434 47.07 -1.45 -2.75
CA ALA A 434 45.76 -2.10 -2.72
C ALA A 434 44.94 -1.78 -3.97
N THR A 435 44.12 -2.74 -4.40
CA THR A 435 43.28 -2.62 -5.59
C THR A 435 41.83 -2.96 -5.31
N THR A 436 40.97 -2.31 -6.09
CA THR A 436 39.52 -2.51 -6.12
C THR A 436 39.14 -2.66 -7.57
N MET A 437 38.45 -3.74 -7.92
CA MET A 437 38.03 -3.95 -9.30
C MET A 437 36.75 -4.75 -9.37
N ARG A 438 35.92 -4.45 -10.36
CA ARG A 438 34.82 -5.31 -10.73
C ARG A 438 35.39 -6.52 -11.49
N VAL A 439 35.01 -7.73 -11.08
CA VAL A 439 35.46 -8.96 -11.73
C VAL A 439 34.28 -9.86 -12.04
N ALA A 440 34.41 -10.66 -13.10
CA ALA A 440 33.46 -11.72 -13.36
C ALA A 440 33.57 -12.80 -12.28
N ALA A 441 32.46 -13.20 -11.70
CA ALA A 441 32.39 -14.29 -10.75
C ALA A 441 31.12 -15.10 -10.97
N THR A 442 31.24 -16.43 -10.91
CA THR A 442 30.08 -17.31 -10.93
C THR A 442 29.40 -17.25 -9.56
N PRO A 443 28.12 -16.81 -9.49
CA PRO A 443 27.39 -16.82 -8.24
C PRO A 443 27.06 -18.28 -7.83
N ASP A 444 26.71 -18.49 -6.56
CA ASP A 444 26.17 -19.78 -6.11
C ASP A 444 24.95 -20.20 -6.93
N ALA A 445 24.68 -21.51 -6.97
CA ALA A 445 23.48 -22.03 -7.62
C ALA A 445 22.21 -21.35 -7.07
N GLY A 446 21.39 -20.79 -7.97
CA GLY A 446 20.15 -20.07 -7.64
C GLY A 446 20.31 -18.57 -7.41
N MET A 447 21.52 -18.01 -7.50
CA MET A 447 21.76 -16.57 -7.41
C MET A 447 22.04 -16.00 -8.80
N SER A 448 21.50 -14.81 -9.09
CA SER A 448 21.74 -14.11 -10.37
C SER A 448 23.01 -13.25 -10.30
N GLY A 449 23.38 -12.67 -11.44
CA GLY A 449 24.59 -11.86 -11.56
C GLY A 449 25.76 -12.62 -12.19
N THR A 450 26.70 -11.85 -12.73
CA THR A 450 27.93 -12.35 -13.36
C THR A 450 29.16 -11.63 -12.84
N HIS A 451 28.99 -10.64 -11.97
CA HIS A 451 30.06 -9.80 -11.46
C HIS A 451 29.98 -9.63 -9.94
N CYS A 452 31.11 -9.21 -9.38
CA CYS A 452 31.24 -8.86 -7.98
C CYS A 452 32.32 -7.79 -7.82
N MET A 453 32.38 -7.19 -6.62
CA MET A 453 33.47 -6.31 -6.24
C MET A 453 34.62 -7.13 -5.65
N GLN A 454 35.80 -7.03 -6.27
CA GLN A 454 37.04 -7.58 -5.75
C GLN A 454 37.82 -6.51 -4.98
N LEU A 455 38.17 -6.81 -3.74
CA LEU A 455 39.07 -6.03 -2.90
C LEU A 455 40.36 -6.83 -2.66
N THR A 456 41.51 -6.24 -2.98
CA THR A 456 42.83 -6.88 -2.78
C THR A 456 43.74 -5.97 -1.96
N ALA A 457 44.23 -6.47 -0.84
CA ALA A 457 45.13 -5.72 0.03
C ALA A 457 46.14 -6.64 0.73
N ALA A 458 47.28 -6.06 1.12
CA ALA A 458 48.29 -6.66 1.97
C ALA A 458 48.70 -5.62 3.02
N TYR A 459 48.99 -6.02 4.26
CA TYR A 459 49.46 -5.06 5.27
C TYR A 459 50.70 -4.29 4.76
N PRO A 460 50.73 -2.94 4.86
CA PRO A 460 49.83 -2.05 5.59
C PRO A 460 48.72 -1.40 4.75
N ASP A 461 48.52 -1.85 3.53
CA ASP A 461 47.60 -1.25 2.57
C ASP A 461 46.14 -1.59 2.86
N THR A 462 45.23 -0.72 2.43
CA THR A 462 43.79 -0.87 2.58
C THR A 462 43.11 -0.76 1.23
N ALA A 463 42.33 -1.79 0.86
CA ALA A 463 41.40 -1.71 -0.25
C ALA A 463 40.04 -1.28 0.27
N LYS A 464 39.40 -0.28 -0.35
CA LYS A 464 38.03 0.09 0.00
C LYS A 464 37.26 0.70 -1.17
N VAL A 465 35.97 0.41 -1.21
CA VAL A 465 35.01 1.11 -2.05
C VAL A 465 33.99 1.82 -1.17
N VAL A 466 33.56 3.01 -1.61
CA VAL A 466 32.71 3.91 -0.85
C VAL A 466 31.53 4.34 -1.70
N GLN A 467 30.35 4.39 -1.09
CA GLN A 467 29.15 4.94 -1.70
C GLN A 467 28.43 5.86 -0.71
N GLY A 468 27.98 7.03 -1.19
CA GLY A 468 27.09 7.91 -0.43
C GLY A 468 25.65 7.41 -0.48
N VAL A 469 25.00 7.35 0.68
CA VAL A 469 23.64 6.80 0.84
C VAL A 469 22.78 7.74 1.67
N ASN A 470 21.53 7.93 1.27
CA ASN A 470 20.57 8.70 2.07
C ASN A 470 20.05 7.82 3.21
N MET A 471 20.24 8.25 4.45
CA MET A 471 19.80 7.51 5.64
C MET A 471 19.10 8.43 6.62
N THR A 472 18.05 7.91 7.25
CA THR A 472 17.28 8.60 8.30
C THR A 472 17.52 7.93 9.67
N PRO A 473 17.38 8.67 10.78
CA PRO A 473 17.50 8.10 12.12
C PRO A 473 16.57 6.91 12.32
N GLY A 474 17.03 5.87 13.02
CA GLY A 474 16.24 4.66 13.29
C GLY A 474 17.01 3.35 13.10
N GLY A 475 16.28 2.24 13.12
CA GLY A 475 16.83 0.90 12.90
C GLY A 475 16.97 0.60 11.41
N TRP A 476 18.15 0.13 11.01
CA TRP A 476 18.47 -0.28 9.65
C TRP A 476 19.07 -1.67 9.66
N ARG A 477 18.97 -2.37 8.52
CA ARG A 477 19.61 -3.66 8.29
C ARG A 477 20.47 -3.57 7.04
N MET A 478 21.65 -4.16 7.14
CA MET A 478 22.56 -4.32 6.02
C MET A 478 22.89 -5.78 5.84
N SER A 479 22.96 -6.23 4.60
CA SER A 479 23.28 -7.61 4.27
C SER A 479 24.10 -7.71 3.00
N GLY A 480 24.66 -8.88 2.74
CA GLY A 480 25.36 -9.16 1.51
C GLY A 480 26.07 -10.49 1.57
N ARG A 481 26.97 -10.72 0.62
CA ARG A 481 27.86 -11.88 0.65
C ARG A 481 29.32 -11.50 0.55
N VAL A 482 30.14 -12.38 1.11
CA VAL A 482 31.58 -12.26 1.11
C VAL A 482 32.20 -13.62 0.77
N LYS A 483 33.30 -13.59 0.02
CA LYS A 483 34.10 -14.78 -0.29
C LYS A 483 35.57 -14.44 -0.21
N LEU A 484 36.31 -15.19 0.59
CA LEU A 484 37.77 -15.16 0.57
C LEU A 484 38.26 -16.03 -0.58
N VAL A 485 38.90 -15.41 -1.59
CA VAL A 485 39.41 -16.11 -2.77
C VAL A 485 40.78 -16.69 -2.49
N SER A 486 41.65 -15.88 -1.88
CA SER A 486 43.03 -16.26 -1.56
C SER A 486 43.56 -15.43 -0.40
N GLY A 487 44.63 -15.93 0.21
CA GLY A 487 45.31 -15.27 1.32
C GLY A 487 44.94 -15.83 2.69
N ASN A 488 45.22 -15.04 3.72
CA ASN A 488 45.13 -15.40 5.14
C ASN A 488 44.40 -14.33 5.95
N LEU A 489 43.48 -13.61 5.33
CA LEU A 489 42.62 -12.62 5.98
C LEU A 489 41.69 -13.30 6.98
N ILE A 490 41.43 -12.63 8.10
CA ILE A 490 40.48 -13.06 9.12
C ILE A 490 39.27 -12.11 9.20
N THR A 491 38.26 -12.47 9.99
CA THR A 491 37.03 -11.69 10.20
C THR A 491 37.28 -10.18 10.43
N ASN A 492 38.27 -9.81 11.24
CA ASN A 492 38.53 -8.40 11.54
C ASN A 492 39.28 -7.64 10.42
N ASP A 493 39.74 -8.33 9.38
CA ASP A 493 40.43 -7.70 8.25
C ASP A 493 39.45 -7.28 7.15
N VAL A 494 38.24 -7.83 7.12
CA VAL A 494 37.23 -7.57 6.09
C VAL A 494 35.99 -7.02 6.78
N GLY A 495 35.55 -5.83 6.40
CA GLY A 495 34.46 -5.20 7.09
C GLY A 495 33.63 -4.30 6.23
N VAL A 496 32.54 -3.88 6.85
CA VAL A 496 31.66 -2.85 6.33
C VAL A 496 31.54 -1.76 7.37
N MET A 497 31.72 -0.52 6.95
CA MET A 497 31.64 0.63 7.84
C MET A 497 30.63 1.64 7.30
N VAL A 498 29.79 2.15 8.20
CA VAL A 498 28.83 3.22 7.90
C VAL A 498 29.24 4.46 8.67
N ARG A 499 29.54 5.55 7.96
CA ARG A 499 29.86 6.85 8.56
C ARG A 499 28.67 7.78 8.47
N TYR A 500 28.00 8.04 9.58
CA TYR A 500 26.79 8.85 9.64
C TYR A 500 27.12 10.34 9.61
N ARG A 501 26.36 11.10 8.82
CA ARG A 501 26.54 12.54 8.62
C ARG A 501 25.23 13.31 8.75
N ARG A 502 25.35 14.60 9.09
CA ARG A 502 24.24 15.56 9.02
C ARG A 502 23.99 16.01 7.58
N ALA A 503 22.94 16.81 7.36
CA ALA A 503 22.64 17.40 6.06
C ALA A 503 23.76 18.32 5.51
N ASP A 504 24.56 18.91 6.40
CA ASP A 504 25.74 19.73 6.06
C ASP A 504 27.03 18.90 5.94
N GLU A 505 26.90 17.57 5.86
CA GLU A 505 28.00 16.59 5.77
C GLU A 505 28.94 16.51 7.00
N SER A 506 28.66 17.26 8.07
CA SER A 506 29.43 17.15 9.31
C SER A 506 29.31 15.75 9.92
N ALA A 507 30.42 15.26 10.50
CA ALA A 507 30.51 13.92 11.07
C ALA A 507 29.64 13.78 12.32
N LEU A 508 28.91 12.66 12.44
CA LEU A 508 28.19 12.30 13.66
C LEU A 508 28.91 11.16 14.39
N SER A 509 28.94 9.99 13.77
CA SER A 509 29.59 8.79 14.30
C SER A 509 29.86 7.79 13.16
N ALA A 510 30.50 6.68 13.48
CA ALA A 510 30.67 5.57 12.56
C ALA A 510 30.37 4.25 13.28
N GLN A 511 29.83 3.28 12.54
CA GLN A 511 29.63 1.91 12.98
C GLN A 511 30.36 0.98 12.02
N THR A 512 31.18 0.07 12.55
CA THR A 512 31.88 -0.95 11.77
C THR A 512 31.39 -2.32 12.16
N VAL A 513 31.10 -3.15 11.17
CA VAL A 513 30.67 -4.54 11.32
C VAL A 513 31.55 -5.45 10.48
N TYR A 514 31.80 -6.65 10.98
CA TYR A 514 32.75 -7.60 10.40
C TYR A 514 32.03 -8.89 10.02
N PRO A 515 31.83 -9.17 8.72
CA PRO A 515 31.34 -10.47 8.24
C PRO A 515 32.20 -11.61 8.77
N THR A 516 31.55 -12.66 9.29
CA THR A 516 32.25 -13.92 9.59
C THR A 516 32.87 -14.46 8.31
N MET A 517 34.21 -14.55 8.28
CA MET A 517 34.91 -14.98 7.09
C MET A 517 34.70 -16.49 6.84
N PRO A 518 34.25 -16.88 5.63
CA PRO A 518 34.10 -18.28 5.28
C PRO A 518 35.44 -18.99 5.09
N ALA A 519 35.38 -20.31 4.93
CA ALA A 519 36.48 -21.06 4.35
C ALA A 519 36.85 -20.54 2.95
N ASN A 520 38.13 -20.63 2.58
CA ASN A 520 38.62 -20.19 1.27
C ASN A 520 37.81 -20.81 0.13
N GLY A 521 37.40 -19.97 -0.83
CA GLY A 521 36.63 -20.37 -2.00
C GLY A 521 35.12 -20.44 -1.80
N VAL A 522 34.62 -20.29 -0.56
CA VAL A 522 33.20 -20.43 -0.24
C VAL A 522 32.56 -19.05 -0.06
N TRP A 523 31.37 -18.86 -0.62
CA TRP A 523 30.53 -17.69 -0.35
C TRP A 523 29.83 -17.84 1.00
N SER A 524 29.82 -16.76 1.78
CA SER A 524 29.03 -16.67 3.01
C SER A 524 28.16 -15.43 2.99
N ARG A 525 26.96 -15.56 3.56
CA ARG A 525 26.03 -14.45 3.77
C ARG A 525 26.37 -13.73 5.08
N PHE A 526 26.16 -12.43 5.10
CA PHE A 526 26.18 -11.65 6.33
C PHE A 526 24.93 -10.77 6.41
N ALA A 527 24.48 -10.51 7.63
CA ALA A 527 23.43 -9.54 7.93
C ALA A 527 23.73 -8.88 9.28
N PHE A 528 23.54 -7.57 9.35
CA PHE A 528 23.81 -6.76 10.54
C PHE A 528 22.72 -5.73 10.74
N ASP A 529 22.30 -5.57 11.99
CA ASP A 529 21.46 -4.44 12.39
C ASP A 529 22.33 -3.23 12.72
N LEU A 530 21.88 -2.09 12.22
CA LEU A 530 22.52 -0.79 12.34
C LEU A 530 21.58 0.13 13.11
N THR A 531 22.14 0.90 14.04
CA THR A 531 21.39 1.94 14.75
C THR A 531 21.82 3.30 14.24
N VAL A 532 20.98 3.91 13.41
CA VAL A 532 21.29 5.20 12.79
C VAL A 532 21.01 6.33 13.79
N PRO A 533 22.02 7.16 14.12
CA PRO A 533 21.89 8.22 15.11
C PRO A 533 20.81 9.26 14.77
N ALA A 534 20.35 9.97 15.80
CA ALA A 534 19.55 11.19 15.60
C ALA A 534 20.33 12.20 14.72
N LEU A 535 19.58 13.00 13.94
CA LEU A 535 20.10 14.02 13.02
C LEU A 535 20.83 13.50 11.78
N THR A 536 20.97 12.19 11.58
CA THR A 536 21.49 11.64 10.32
C THR A 536 20.58 12.03 9.15
N ARG A 537 21.20 12.43 8.04
CA ARG A 537 20.51 12.71 6.77
C ARG A 537 21.17 12.01 5.58
N LEU A 538 22.46 11.71 5.71
CA LEU A 538 23.24 10.94 4.75
C LEU A 538 24.29 10.11 5.49
N ALA A 539 24.82 9.08 4.85
CA ALA A 539 25.95 8.31 5.34
C ALA A 539 26.88 7.91 4.18
N TYR A 540 28.11 7.57 4.53
CA TYR A 540 29.04 6.89 3.60
C TYR A 540 29.16 5.44 4.01
N LEU A 541 28.75 4.54 3.10
CA LEU A 541 28.95 3.11 3.24
C LEU A 541 30.29 2.73 2.63
N GLU A 542 31.14 2.06 3.40
CA GLU A 542 32.45 1.59 2.98
C GLU A 542 32.53 0.07 3.08
N LEU A 543 32.88 -0.62 1.99
CA LEU A 543 33.30 -2.02 2.01
C LEU A 543 34.82 -2.03 1.97
N PHE A 544 35.48 -2.72 2.89
CA PHE A 544 36.93 -2.63 3.01
C PHE A 544 37.61 -3.95 3.34
N VAL A 545 38.89 -4.02 2.95
CA VAL A 545 39.88 -4.97 3.42
C VAL A 545 41.05 -4.17 4.01
N THR A 546 41.26 -4.29 5.31
CA THR A 546 42.35 -3.67 6.07
C THR A 546 43.07 -4.77 6.86
N PRO A 547 44.11 -5.40 6.29
CA PRO A 547 44.82 -6.47 6.95
C PRO A 547 45.49 -5.99 8.26
N GLY A 548 45.29 -6.71 9.35
CA GLY A 548 45.82 -6.36 10.66
C GLY A 548 47.35 -6.35 10.75
N ALA A 549 47.88 -5.52 11.66
CA ALA A 549 49.32 -5.23 11.79
C ALA A 549 50.22 -6.41 12.19
N THR A 550 49.63 -7.53 12.58
CA THR A 550 50.36 -8.75 12.93
C THR A 550 50.48 -9.65 11.70
N ASN A 551 51.68 -9.73 11.12
CA ASN A 551 52.17 -10.85 10.30
C ASN A 551 51.64 -10.96 8.86
N SER A 552 52.11 -10.11 7.96
CA SER A 552 52.10 -10.40 6.51
C SER A 552 50.73 -10.76 5.93
N ARG A 553 49.64 -10.29 6.56
CA ARG A 553 48.29 -10.64 6.12
C ARG A 553 48.01 -9.99 4.79
N SER A 554 47.53 -10.80 3.86
CA SER A 554 47.12 -10.36 2.54
C SER A 554 46.02 -11.25 2.02
N GLY A 555 45.26 -10.76 1.05
CA GLY A 555 44.28 -11.59 0.39
C GLY A 555 43.43 -10.84 -0.62
N VAL A 556 42.62 -11.64 -1.29
CA VAL A 556 41.64 -11.21 -2.28
C VAL A 556 40.26 -11.62 -1.78
N VAL A 557 39.36 -10.65 -1.68
CA VAL A 557 37.98 -10.84 -1.23
C VAL A 557 37.03 -10.41 -2.33
N LEU A 558 35.96 -11.18 -2.52
CA LEU A 558 34.83 -10.79 -3.36
C LEU A 558 33.65 -10.43 -2.47
N LEU A 559 32.96 -9.35 -2.82
CA LEU A 559 31.68 -8.96 -2.24
C LEU A 559 30.65 -8.80 -3.33
N ASP A 560 29.42 -9.25 -3.07
CA ASP A 560 28.29 -9.03 -3.96
C ASP A 560 26.98 -8.94 -3.18
N HIS A 561 25.91 -8.60 -3.91
CA HIS A 561 24.53 -8.60 -3.40
C HIS A 561 24.38 -7.79 -2.10
N VAL A 562 25.10 -6.67 -2.00
CA VAL A 562 25.13 -5.83 -0.81
C VAL A 562 23.85 -5.00 -0.76
N ASP A 563 23.14 -5.02 0.36
CA ASP A 563 21.94 -4.23 0.55
C ASP A 563 21.95 -3.45 1.85
N LEU A 564 21.25 -2.32 1.82
CA LEU A 564 21.00 -1.48 2.96
C LEU A 564 19.54 -1.02 2.94
N ARG A 565 18.79 -1.27 4.02
CA ARG A 565 17.36 -0.95 4.16
C ARG A 565 16.95 -0.64 5.61
N PRO A 566 15.80 0.00 5.88
CA PRO A 566 15.21 0.04 7.21
C PRO A 566 14.98 -1.38 7.80
N ALA A 567 15.22 -1.55 9.10
CA ALA A 567 15.18 -2.88 9.75
C ALA A 567 13.77 -3.52 9.76
N GLU A 568 12.72 -2.69 9.67
CA GLU A 568 11.33 -3.11 9.58
C GLU A 568 10.96 -3.80 8.25
N HIS A 569 11.85 -3.78 7.25
CA HIS A 569 11.62 -4.39 5.94
C HIS A 569 12.11 -5.85 5.82
N GLY A 570 12.50 -6.50 6.92
CA GLY A 570 13.02 -7.88 6.93
C GLY A 570 14.43 -8.02 6.35
N ASP A 571 15.08 -9.17 6.55
CA ASP A 571 16.40 -9.45 5.96
C ASP A 571 16.32 -9.95 4.51
N PHE A 572 17.48 -10.32 3.95
CA PHE A 572 17.62 -10.90 2.61
C PHE A 572 17.26 -12.39 2.50
N GLY A 573 16.66 -12.97 3.55
CA GLY A 573 16.54 -14.42 3.73
C GLY A 573 17.74 -15.02 4.45
#